data_AF-A0A7Y3PTF8-F1
#
_entry.id   AF-A0A7Y3PTF8-F1
#
_cell.length_a   1.000
_cell.length_b   1.000
_cell.length_c   1.000
_cell.angle_alpha   90.00
_cell.angle_beta   90.00
_cell.angle_gamma   90.00
#
_symmetry.space_group_name_H-M   'P 1'
#
loop_
_entity.id
_entity.type
_entity.pdbx_description
1 polymer ?
#
loop_
_entity_poly.entity_id
_entity_poly.type
_entity_poly.pdbx_seq_one_letter_code
_entity_poly.pdbx_strand_id
1 'polypeptide(L)'
;MTDATRHGISSLVQAARAGWHTLPQTLLDDFTTLETLATQYENDPQPGTATQAAELTAQMRTATRGGNADQLITQHIQPALTQFLTDFQSDATAAGQYAAAPKPTLAMLEEPDSIQQAYTRLAESTLRWTSIRTSWRILRGLSLAPIQDPAGLDSIHAEIGNTLTLRPIWDPHSPYSRLASPWGEGVFHLRLKWLLDHDAQVWAPTATEQTTSWIENNPELVIR
;
A
#
# COMPACT_ATOMS: atom_id res chain seq x y z
N MET A 1 -22.93 -13.97 8.93
CA MET A 1 -21.86 -13.47 8.03
C MET A 1 -20.53 -13.59 8.74
N THR A 2 -19.64 -14.43 8.24
CA THR A 2 -18.35 -14.77 8.85
C THR A 2 -17.34 -13.64 8.65
N ASP A 3 -16.68 -13.25 9.75
CA ASP A 3 -15.72 -12.14 9.87
C ASP A 3 -14.45 -12.28 8.99
N ALA A 4 -14.36 -13.37 8.23
CA ALA A 4 -13.19 -13.75 7.48
C ALA A 4 -13.13 -13.18 6.06
N THR A 5 -14.29 -12.83 5.49
CA THR A 5 -14.42 -12.26 4.15
C THR A 5 -14.28 -10.75 4.11
N ARG A 6 -14.38 -10.00 5.23
CA ARG A 6 -14.75 -8.60 5.06
C ARG A 6 -13.67 -7.62 4.62
N HIS A 7 -12.44 -7.59 5.14
CA HIS A 7 -11.60 -6.39 4.86
C HIS A 7 -10.17 -6.61 4.36
N GLY A 8 -9.65 -7.84 4.34
CA GLY A 8 -8.28 -8.08 3.88
C GLY A 8 -8.19 -8.69 2.48
N ILE A 9 -8.43 -10.00 2.39
CA ILE A 9 -8.16 -10.79 1.18
C ILE A 9 -8.97 -10.29 -0.03
N SER A 10 -10.21 -9.85 0.17
CA SER A 10 -11.02 -9.25 -0.89
C SER A 10 -10.35 -8.00 -1.46
N SER A 11 -9.89 -7.07 -0.62
CA SER A 11 -9.15 -5.88 -1.06
C SER A 11 -7.85 -6.22 -1.79
N LEU A 12 -7.10 -7.22 -1.29
CA LEU A 12 -5.90 -7.74 -1.93
C LEU A 12 -6.19 -8.27 -3.35
N VAL A 13 -7.23 -9.09 -3.51
CA VAL A 13 -7.62 -9.67 -4.80
C VAL A 13 -8.19 -8.62 -5.75
N GLN A 14 -9.03 -7.70 -5.26
CA GLN A 14 -9.61 -6.64 -6.08
C GLN A 14 -8.53 -5.68 -6.61
N ALA A 15 -7.51 -5.37 -5.81
CA ALA A 15 -6.36 -4.59 -6.26
C ALA A 15 -5.54 -5.31 -7.35
N ALA A 16 -5.42 -6.64 -7.26
CA ALA A 16 -4.81 -7.45 -8.31
C ALA A 16 -5.65 -7.47 -9.60
N ARG A 17 -6.97 -7.65 -9.49
CA ARG A 17 -7.91 -7.59 -10.64
C ARG A 17 -7.92 -6.23 -11.31
N ALA A 18 -7.70 -5.15 -10.56
CA ALA A 18 -7.55 -3.79 -11.08
C ALA A 18 -6.18 -3.53 -11.75
N GLY A 19 -5.26 -4.50 -11.73
CA GLY A 19 -3.93 -4.38 -12.34
C GLY A 19 -2.93 -3.53 -11.53
N TRP A 20 -3.21 -3.24 -10.25
CA TRP A 20 -2.33 -2.42 -9.43
C TRP A 20 -1.14 -3.19 -8.86
N HIS A 21 -1.27 -4.51 -8.75
CA HIS A 21 -0.20 -5.48 -8.54
C HIS A 21 -0.66 -6.83 -9.11
N THR A 22 0.16 -7.87 -8.97
CA THR A 22 -0.21 -9.24 -9.36
C THR A 22 -0.46 -10.11 -8.13
N LEU A 23 -0.97 -11.32 -8.34
CA LEU A 23 -1.09 -12.40 -7.35
C LEU A 23 -0.90 -13.74 -8.07
N PRO A 24 -0.57 -14.82 -7.35
CA PRO A 24 -0.68 -16.18 -7.90
C PRO A 24 -2.08 -16.45 -8.43
N GLN A 25 -2.17 -17.04 -9.63
CA GLN A 25 -3.45 -17.32 -10.28
C GLN A 25 -4.38 -18.16 -9.41
N THR A 26 -3.83 -19.10 -8.66
CA THR A 26 -4.60 -19.94 -7.72
C THR A 26 -5.37 -19.12 -6.69
N LEU A 27 -4.81 -18.02 -6.16
CA LEU A 27 -5.53 -17.13 -5.24
C LEU A 27 -6.69 -16.39 -5.91
N LEU A 28 -6.55 -16.05 -7.19
CA LEU A 28 -7.61 -15.41 -7.97
C LEU A 28 -8.75 -16.41 -8.25
N ASP A 29 -8.40 -17.65 -8.58
CA ASP A 29 -9.35 -18.73 -8.85
C ASP A 29 -10.09 -19.15 -7.57
N ASP A 30 -9.38 -19.28 -6.45
CA ASP A 30 -9.96 -19.56 -5.13
C ASP A 30 -10.94 -18.45 -4.72
N PHE A 31 -10.58 -17.19 -4.92
CA PHE A 31 -11.49 -16.08 -4.62
C PHE A 31 -12.73 -16.08 -5.52
N THR A 32 -12.58 -16.38 -6.80
CA THR A 32 -13.71 -16.51 -7.74
C THR A 32 -14.64 -17.66 -7.34
N THR A 33 -14.08 -18.76 -6.87
CA THR A 33 -14.84 -19.89 -6.32
C THR A 33 -15.57 -19.48 -5.05
N LEU A 34 -14.94 -18.71 -4.17
CA LEU A 34 -15.57 -18.17 -2.96
C LEU A 34 -16.75 -17.23 -3.29
N GLU A 35 -16.61 -16.35 -4.29
CA GLU A 35 -17.70 -15.49 -4.78
C GLU A 35 -18.87 -16.32 -5.33
N THR A 36 -18.57 -17.41 -6.04
CA THR A 36 -19.57 -18.35 -6.55
C THR A 36 -20.31 -19.05 -5.42
N LEU A 37 -19.58 -19.55 -4.41
CA LEU A 37 -20.18 -20.20 -3.23
C LEU A 37 -21.04 -19.23 -2.42
N ALA A 38 -20.63 -17.96 -2.28
CA ALA A 38 -21.42 -16.93 -1.62
C ALA A 38 -22.73 -16.68 -2.37
N THR A 39 -22.67 -16.52 -3.69
CA THR A 39 -23.85 -16.35 -4.55
C THR A 39 -24.79 -17.57 -4.48
N GLN A 40 -24.23 -18.78 -4.49
CA GLN A 40 -25.01 -20.01 -4.36
C GLN A 40 -25.72 -20.08 -2.99
N TYR A 41 -25.01 -19.79 -1.90
CA TYR A 41 -25.58 -19.80 -0.55
C TYR A 41 -26.72 -18.77 -0.38
N GLU A 42 -26.61 -17.61 -1.00
CA GLU A 42 -27.66 -16.58 -0.99
C GLU A 42 -28.92 -17.03 -1.75
N ASN A 43 -28.76 -17.76 -2.86
CA ASN A 43 -29.87 -18.19 -3.72
C ASN A 43 -30.51 -19.51 -3.26
N ASP A 44 -29.72 -20.47 -2.77
CA ASP A 44 -30.17 -21.77 -2.29
C ASP A 44 -29.23 -22.27 -1.15
N PRO A 45 -29.57 -22.02 0.13
CA PRO A 45 -28.71 -22.35 1.26
C PRO A 45 -28.55 -23.87 1.46
N GLN A 46 -27.57 -24.47 0.80
CA GLN A 46 -27.20 -25.88 1.00
C GLN A 46 -26.23 -26.04 2.18
N PRO A 47 -26.41 -27.05 3.07
CA PRO A 47 -25.55 -27.25 4.24
C PRO A 47 -24.04 -27.37 3.92
N GLY A 48 -23.69 -27.89 2.75
CA GLY A 48 -22.29 -28.08 2.33
C GLY A 48 -21.60 -26.79 1.86
N THR A 49 -22.34 -25.82 1.34
CA THR A 49 -21.78 -24.59 0.73
C THR A 49 -21.09 -23.71 1.77
N ALA A 50 -21.67 -23.61 2.98
CA ALA A 50 -21.06 -22.86 4.07
C ALA A 50 -19.74 -23.49 4.56
N THR A 51 -19.69 -24.83 4.61
CA THR A 51 -18.47 -25.57 4.98
C THR A 51 -17.38 -25.39 3.94
N GLN A 52 -17.70 -25.55 2.65
CA GLN A 52 -16.75 -25.34 1.55
C GLN A 52 -16.20 -23.90 1.53
N ALA A 53 -17.07 -22.91 1.72
CA ALA A 53 -16.65 -21.50 1.78
C ALA A 53 -15.71 -21.25 2.97
N ALA A 54 -15.96 -21.87 4.12
CA ALA A 54 -15.10 -21.77 5.29
C ALA A 54 -13.73 -22.43 5.09
N GLU A 55 -13.69 -23.62 4.49
CA GLU A 55 -12.46 -24.33 4.14
C GLU A 55 -11.61 -23.53 3.15
N LEU A 56 -12.22 -23.04 2.08
CA LEU A 56 -11.54 -22.23 1.07
C LEU A 56 -11.01 -20.92 1.67
N THR A 57 -11.80 -20.27 2.53
CA THR A 57 -11.35 -19.08 3.27
C THR A 57 -10.15 -19.39 4.17
N ALA A 58 -10.11 -20.54 4.82
CA ALA A 58 -8.99 -20.97 5.65
C ALA A 58 -7.72 -21.26 4.82
N GLN A 59 -7.88 -21.85 3.63
CA GLN A 59 -6.79 -22.08 2.67
C GLN A 59 -6.19 -20.76 2.19
N MET A 60 -7.03 -19.83 1.74
CA MET A 60 -6.59 -18.50 1.31
C MET A 60 -5.89 -17.72 2.42
N ARG A 61 -6.39 -17.81 3.67
CA ARG A 61 -5.71 -17.22 4.84
C ARG A 61 -4.33 -17.82 5.08
N THR A 62 -4.17 -19.12 4.89
CA THR A 62 -2.87 -19.79 5.04
C THR A 62 -1.90 -19.38 3.93
N ALA A 63 -2.41 -19.25 2.70
CA ALA A 63 -1.64 -18.80 1.55
C ALA A 63 -1.20 -17.32 1.63
N THR A 64 -1.80 -16.51 2.50
CA THR A 64 -1.53 -15.06 2.64
C THR A 64 -0.86 -14.67 3.96
N ARG A 65 -0.33 -15.64 4.72
CA ARG A 65 0.28 -15.43 6.05
C ARG A 65 1.66 -16.07 6.17
N GLY A 66 2.42 -15.62 7.18
CA GLY A 66 3.74 -16.17 7.50
C GLY A 66 4.72 -16.04 6.33
N GLY A 67 5.55 -17.07 6.09
CA GLY A 67 6.52 -17.05 4.99
C GLY A 67 5.90 -16.86 3.59
N ASN A 68 4.63 -17.24 3.39
CA ASN A 68 3.93 -16.99 2.13
C ASN A 68 3.63 -15.50 1.94
N ALA A 69 3.36 -14.76 3.04
CA ALA A 69 3.15 -13.32 2.97
C ALA A 69 4.43 -12.60 2.50
N ASP A 70 5.58 -12.99 3.02
CA ASP A 70 6.87 -12.42 2.60
C ASP A 70 7.18 -12.72 1.13
N GLN A 71 6.85 -13.92 0.65
CA GLN A 71 6.94 -14.25 -0.78
C GLN A 71 5.99 -13.40 -1.63
N LEU A 72 4.74 -13.22 -1.20
CA LEU A 72 3.78 -12.38 -1.91
C LEU A 72 4.23 -10.91 -1.95
N ILE A 73 4.78 -10.41 -0.84
CA ILE A 73 5.34 -9.07 -0.76
C ILE A 73 6.48 -8.91 -1.75
N THR A 74 7.47 -9.80 -1.70
CA THR A 74 8.70 -9.70 -2.52
C THR A 74 8.44 -9.94 -4.01
N GLN A 75 7.54 -10.84 -4.37
CA GLN A 75 7.29 -11.23 -5.75
C GLN A 75 6.22 -10.38 -6.45
N HIS A 76 5.28 -9.81 -5.70
CA HIS A 76 4.13 -9.14 -6.29
C HIS A 76 3.96 -7.69 -5.84
N ILE A 77 4.13 -7.40 -4.55
CA ILE A 77 3.84 -6.05 -4.02
C ILE A 77 5.02 -5.10 -4.19
N GLN A 78 6.23 -5.51 -3.80
CA GLN A 78 7.42 -4.67 -3.92
C GLN A 78 7.74 -4.30 -5.37
N PRO A 79 7.67 -5.22 -6.37
CA PRO A 79 7.86 -4.84 -7.77
C PRO A 79 6.79 -3.86 -8.27
N ALA A 80 5.53 -4.06 -7.89
CA ALA A 80 4.44 -3.16 -8.25
C ALA A 80 4.61 -1.77 -7.64
N LEU A 81 5.08 -1.70 -6.40
CA LEU A 81 5.46 -0.46 -5.72
C LEU A 81 6.62 0.22 -6.45
N THR A 82 7.69 -0.50 -6.77
CA THR A 82 8.84 0.05 -7.49
C THR A 82 8.40 0.65 -8.83
N GLN A 83 7.60 -0.08 -9.63
CA GLN A 83 7.06 0.44 -10.89
C GLN A 83 6.20 1.68 -10.67
N PHE A 84 5.31 1.65 -9.67
CA PHE A 84 4.49 2.81 -9.31
C PHE A 84 5.32 4.05 -8.99
N LEU A 85 6.38 3.91 -8.19
CA LEU A 85 7.26 5.03 -7.83
C LEU A 85 8.00 5.58 -9.06
N THR A 86 8.45 4.71 -9.98
CA THR A 86 9.04 5.13 -11.25
C THR A 86 8.04 5.89 -12.12
N ASP A 87 6.83 5.37 -12.30
CA ASP A 87 5.75 6.03 -13.06
C ASP A 87 5.43 7.41 -12.44
N PHE A 88 5.32 7.45 -11.11
CA PHE A 88 5.03 8.66 -10.36
C PHE A 88 6.12 9.73 -10.53
N GLN A 89 7.40 9.36 -10.46
CA GLN A 89 8.51 10.32 -10.69
C GLN A 89 8.52 10.84 -12.12
N SER A 90 8.22 9.99 -13.10
CA SER A 90 8.09 10.39 -14.51
C SER A 90 6.98 11.43 -14.68
N ASP A 91 5.79 11.17 -14.11
CA ASP A 91 4.67 12.10 -14.15
C ASP A 91 4.95 13.39 -13.36
N ALA A 92 5.63 13.29 -12.21
CA ALA A 92 6.03 14.46 -11.42
C ALA A 92 7.01 15.35 -12.18
N THR A 93 7.94 14.75 -12.92
CA THR A 93 8.88 15.47 -13.78
C THR A 93 8.15 16.15 -14.94
N ALA A 94 7.24 15.44 -15.60
CA ALA A 94 6.45 15.98 -16.71
C ALA A 94 5.49 17.09 -16.29
N ALA A 95 4.89 17.00 -15.11
CA ALA A 95 4.02 18.04 -14.56
C ALA A 95 4.81 19.27 -14.04
N GLY A 96 6.13 19.18 -13.89
CA GLY A 96 7.01 20.28 -13.52
C GLY A 96 6.59 20.96 -12.20
N GLN A 97 6.41 22.29 -12.25
CA GLN A 97 6.02 23.08 -11.08
C GLN A 97 4.66 22.69 -10.49
N TYR A 98 3.76 22.10 -11.30
CA TYR A 98 2.42 21.72 -10.87
C TYR A 98 2.40 20.47 -10.00
N ALA A 99 3.43 19.62 -10.06
CA ALA A 99 3.54 18.44 -9.22
C ALA A 99 3.63 18.77 -7.71
N ALA A 100 4.02 20.00 -7.37
CA ALA A 100 4.11 20.51 -6.00
C ALA A 100 2.98 21.51 -5.65
N ALA A 101 2.02 21.74 -6.56
CA ALA A 101 0.93 22.69 -6.36
C ALA A 101 -0.32 21.99 -5.82
N PRO A 102 -0.92 22.42 -4.70
CA PRO A 102 -2.08 21.75 -4.12
C PRO A 102 -3.35 21.84 -4.98
N LYS A 103 -3.52 22.92 -5.76
CA LYS A 103 -4.65 23.14 -6.69
C LYS A 103 -4.28 24.12 -7.83
N PRO A 104 -3.61 23.67 -8.90
CA PRO A 104 -3.32 24.52 -10.05
C PRO A 104 -4.50 24.50 -11.02
N THR A 105 -5.45 25.44 -10.91
CA THR A 105 -6.68 25.37 -11.72
C THR A 105 -6.72 26.29 -12.93
N LEU A 106 -6.25 27.54 -12.84
CA LEU A 106 -6.33 28.47 -13.99
C LEU A 106 -5.09 28.40 -14.90
N ALA A 107 -3.88 28.42 -14.32
CA ALA A 107 -2.64 28.35 -15.10
C ALA A 107 -2.51 27.04 -15.89
N MET A 108 -3.07 25.95 -15.38
CA MET A 108 -2.98 24.62 -15.99
C MET A 108 -3.83 24.50 -17.28
N LEU A 109 -4.80 25.38 -17.49
CA LEU A 109 -5.63 25.40 -18.72
C LEU A 109 -4.84 25.89 -19.95
N GLU A 110 -3.75 26.61 -19.72
CA GLU A 110 -2.90 27.18 -20.79
C GLU A 110 -1.69 26.28 -21.09
N GLU A 111 -1.47 25.23 -20.30
CA GLU A 111 -0.35 24.31 -20.45
C GLU A 111 -0.56 23.29 -21.57
N PRO A 112 0.51 22.72 -22.16
CA PRO A 112 0.41 21.62 -23.12
C PRO A 112 -0.34 20.40 -22.54
N ASP A 113 -1.06 19.68 -23.39
CA ASP A 113 -1.81 18.46 -23.03
C ASP A 113 -0.96 17.45 -22.25
N SER A 114 0.33 17.32 -22.58
CA SER A 114 1.25 16.41 -21.90
C SER A 114 1.43 16.73 -20.41
N ILE A 115 1.49 18.02 -20.05
CA ILE A 115 1.61 18.50 -18.66
C ILE A 115 0.28 18.29 -17.93
N GLN A 116 -0.84 18.64 -18.57
CA GLN A 116 -2.18 18.45 -18.00
C GLN A 116 -2.47 16.97 -17.71
N GLN A 117 -2.10 16.08 -18.63
CA GLN A 117 -2.26 14.63 -18.46
C GLN A 117 -1.34 14.07 -17.37
N ALA A 118 -0.09 14.54 -17.30
CA ALA A 118 0.83 14.14 -16.24
C ALA A 118 0.30 14.54 -14.85
N TYR A 119 -0.20 15.77 -14.71
CA TYR A 119 -0.83 16.22 -13.46
C TYR A 119 -2.08 15.40 -13.12
N THR A 120 -2.93 15.10 -14.10
CA THR A 120 -4.10 14.24 -13.90
C THR A 120 -3.70 12.87 -13.37
N ARG A 121 -2.69 12.23 -13.97
CA ARG A 121 -2.16 10.93 -13.50
C ARG A 121 -1.60 11.01 -12.07
N LEU A 122 -0.93 12.11 -11.69
CA LEU A 122 -0.49 12.32 -10.31
C LEU A 122 -1.67 12.40 -9.34
N ALA A 123 -2.75 13.09 -9.69
CA ALA A 123 -3.94 13.20 -8.84
C ALA A 123 -4.62 11.83 -8.66
N GLU A 124 -4.77 11.08 -9.75
CA GLU A 124 -5.40 9.75 -9.78
C GLU A 124 -4.52 8.66 -9.15
N SER A 125 -3.20 8.87 -9.05
CA SER A 125 -2.23 7.92 -8.49
C SER A 125 -2.54 7.51 -7.04
N THR A 126 -3.31 8.33 -6.31
CA THR A 126 -3.72 8.09 -4.92
C THR A 126 -4.40 6.73 -4.74
N LEU A 127 -5.27 6.32 -5.68
CA LEU A 127 -6.00 5.04 -5.59
C LEU A 127 -5.05 3.84 -5.77
N ARG A 128 -4.16 3.91 -6.76
CA ARG A 128 -3.16 2.86 -7.03
C ARG A 128 -2.20 2.72 -5.84
N TRP A 129 -1.67 3.83 -5.33
CA TRP A 129 -0.85 3.84 -4.12
C TRP A 129 -1.56 3.20 -2.93
N THR A 130 -2.76 3.70 -2.61
CA THR A 130 -3.52 3.25 -1.44
C THR A 130 -3.78 1.77 -1.49
N SER A 131 -3.99 1.22 -2.68
CA SER A 131 -4.27 -0.19 -2.87
C SER A 131 -3.03 -1.07 -2.77
N ILE A 132 -1.91 -0.68 -3.38
CA ILE A 132 -0.61 -1.35 -3.18
C ILE A 132 -0.25 -1.39 -1.69
N ARG A 133 -0.37 -0.23 -1.03
CA ARG A 133 -0.12 -0.09 0.40
C ARG A 133 -1.07 -0.96 1.24
N THR A 134 -2.36 -0.96 0.93
CA THR A 134 -3.35 -1.76 1.65
C THR A 134 -3.07 -3.25 1.48
N SER A 135 -2.76 -3.69 0.27
CA SER A 135 -2.35 -5.07 -0.02
C SER A 135 -1.12 -5.50 0.80
N TRP A 136 -0.08 -4.67 0.85
CA TRP A 136 1.07 -4.92 1.73
C TRP A 136 0.66 -5.02 3.20
N ARG A 137 -0.14 -4.09 3.72
CA ARG A 137 -0.62 -4.10 5.12
C ARG A 137 -1.40 -5.37 5.46
N ILE A 138 -2.24 -5.83 4.54
CA ILE A 138 -3.01 -7.08 4.68
C ILE A 138 -2.07 -8.27 4.83
N LEU A 139 -1.05 -8.37 3.96
CA LEU A 139 -0.05 -9.44 4.02
C LEU A 139 0.79 -9.37 5.31
N ARG A 140 1.02 -8.17 5.83
CA ARG A 140 1.65 -7.94 7.15
C ARG A 140 0.74 -8.23 8.34
N GLY A 141 -0.54 -8.57 8.13
CA GLY A 141 -1.51 -8.81 9.18
C GLY A 141 -1.98 -7.54 9.90
N LEU A 142 -1.73 -6.36 9.34
CA LEU A 142 -2.09 -5.06 9.87
C LEU A 142 -3.46 -4.63 9.32
N SER A 143 -4.55 -4.97 10.02
CA SER A 143 -5.90 -4.66 9.56
C SER A 143 -6.25 -3.18 9.79
N LEU A 144 -6.12 -2.32 8.77
CA LEU A 144 -6.51 -0.89 8.74
C LEU A 144 -6.00 0.02 9.88
N ALA A 145 -5.42 -0.53 10.95
CA ALA A 145 -4.82 0.14 12.10
C ALA A 145 -3.50 0.80 11.70
N PRO A 146 -3.20 2.01 12.22
CA PRO A 146 -1.94 2.68 11.93
C PRO A 146 -0.76 1.75 12.16
N ILE A 147 0.25 1.89 11.31
CA ILE A 147 1.31 0.89 11.25
C ILE A 147 2.21 1.09 12.43
N GLN A 148 2.22 0.08 13.29
CA GLN A 148 3.06 0.07 14.46
C GLN A 148 4.44 -0.48 14.10
N ASP A 149 5.49 0.19 14.56
CA ASP A 149 6.84 -0.37 14.55
C ASP A 149 6.94 -1.53 15.57
N PRO A 150 8.08 -2.25 15.63
CA PRO A 150 8.27 -3.32 16.61
C PRO A 150 8.08 -2.90 18.08
N ALA A 151 8.09 -1.61 18.40
CA ALA A 151 7.81 -1.08 19.75
C ALA A 151 6.32 -0.74 19.97
N GLY A 152 5.45 -1.01 18.99
CA GLY A 152 4.02 -0.72 19.08
C GLY A 152 3.66 0.74 18.75
N LEU A 153 4.59 1.53 18.21
CA LEU A 153 4.38 2.95 17.93
C LEU A 153 3.96 3.18 16.48
N ASP A 154 2.96 4.04 16.26
CA ASP A 154 2.56 4.47 14.92
C ASP A 154 3.75 5.15 14.22
N SER A 155 4.28 4.51 13.18
CA SER A 155 5.64 4.80 12.75
C SER A 155 5.79 4.80 11.23
N ILE A 156 6.26 5.95 10.74
CA ILE A 156 6.72 6.19 9.37
C ILE A 156 7.82 5.21 8.92
N HIS A 157 8.54 4.61 9.88
CA HIS A 157 9.65 3.67 9.64
C HIS A 157 9.18 2.39 8.94
N ALA A 158 7.90 2.06 9.05
CA ALA A 158 7.36 0.89 8.38
C ALA A 158 7.25 1.04 6.87
N GLU A 159 7.21 2.27 6.37
CA GLU A 159 6.97 2.57 4.96
C GLU A 159 8.13 3.37 4.33
N ILE A 160 9.10 3.80 5.14
CA ILE A 160 10.29 4.56 4.75
C ILE A 160 11.52 3.93 5.39
N GLY A 161 12.44 3.37 4.60
CA GLY A 161 13.60 2.63 5.10
C GLY A 161 14.72 3.48 5.71
N ASN A 162 14.87 4.73 5.25
CA ASN A 162 15.96 5.66 5.63
C ASN A 162 15.48 6.88 6.44
N THR A 163 14.46 6.68 7.26
CA THR A 163 13.90 7.70 8.17
C THR A 163 14.92 8.51 8.97
N LEU A 164 16.01 7.90 9.48
CA LEU A 164 17.05 8.66 10.21
C LEU A 164 17.74 9.70 9.34
N THR A 165 17.97 9.41 8.06
CA THR A 165 18.56 10.34 7.09
C THR A 165 17.61 11.47 6.75
N LEU A 166 16.30 11.18 6.70
CA LEU A 166 15.27 12.18 6.41
C LEU A 166 14.91 13.04 7.63
N ARG A 167 15.07 12.52 8.85
CA ARG A 167 14.64 13.18 10.09
C ARG A 167 15.18 14.61 10.29
N PRO A 168 16.45 14.94 9.98
CA PRO A 168 16.98 16.29 10.16
C PRO A 168 16.34 17.35 9.24
N ILE A 169 15.88 16.94 8.06
CA ILE A 169 15.24 17.81 7.06
C ILE A 169 13.71 17.76 7.14
N TRP A 170 13.18 16.88 8.00
CA TRP A 170 11.76 16.75 8.23
C TRP A 170 11.27 17.86 9.17
N ASP A 171 10.69 18.91 8.61
CA ASP A 171 10.14 20.03 9.38
C ASP A 171 8.91 19.60 10.19
N PRO A 172 8.94 19.56 11.54
CA PRO A 172 7.82 19.12 12.38
C PRO A 172 6.59 20.05 12.35
N HIS A 173 6.72 21.25 11.76
CA HIS A 173 5.62 22.19 11.56
C HIS A 173 5.01 22.11 10.15
N SER A 174 5.64 21.36 9.26
CA SER A 174 5.08 21.08 7.96
C SER A 174 3.83 20.22 8.12
N PRO A 175 2.71 20.52 7.42
CA PRO A 175 1.55 19.63 7.36
C PRO A 175 1.90 18.25 6.77
N TYR A 176 3.14 18.07 6.32
CA TYR A 176 3.70 16.83 5.80
C TYR A 176 4.58 16.09 6.82
N SER A 177 4.50 16.41 8.12
CA SER A 177 5.43 15.91 9.13
C SER A 177 4.90 15.18 10.35
N ARG A 178 5.81 14.32 10.85
CA ARG A 178 5.95 13.50 12.09
C ARG A 178 4.74 13.08 12.93
N LEU A 179 3.66 13.86 12.97
CA LEU A 179 2.45 13.57 13.76
C LEU A 179 1.24 13.20 12.90
N ALA A 180 1.27 13.48 11.60
CA ALA A 180 0.29 12.95 10.68
C ALA A 180 0.84 11.65 10.05
N SER A 181 0.05 10.58 10.08
CA SER A 181 0.24 9.40 9.22
C SER A 181 0.80 9.83 7.86
N PRO A 182 1.85 9.18 7.32
CA PRO A 182 2.56 9.66 6.14
C PRO A 182 1.68 9.78 4.88
N TRP A 183 0.41 9.38 4.92
CA TRP A 183 -0.48 9.39 3.75
C TRP A 183 -1.82 10.09 4.01
N GLY A 184 -1.82 11.26 4.65
CA GLY A 184 -3.03 12.04 4.92
C GLY A 184 -3.83 12.38 3.65
N GLU A 185 -5.16 12.48 3.78
CA GLU A 185 -6.08 12.76 2.68
C GLU A 185 -5.81 14.15 2.06
N GLY A 186 -5.91 14.25 0.73
CA GLY A 186 -5.85 15.53 -0.01
C GLY A 186 -4.46 16.08 -0.35
N VAL A 187 -3.37 15.48 0.17
CA VAL A 187 -1.98 15.93 -0.10
C VAL A 187 -1.02 14.79 -0.44
N PHE A 188 -1.56 13.62 -0.80
CA PHE A 188 -0.77 12.42 -1.10
C PHE A 188 0.36 12.67 -2.11
N HIS A 189 0.03 13.15 -3.31
CA HIS A 189 1.01 13.32 -4.39
C HIS A 189 2.07 14.36 -4.01
N LEU A 190 1.69 15.46 -3.36
CA LEU A 190 2.64 16.47 -2.88
C LEU A 190 3.66 15.87 -1.92
N ARG A 191 3.18 15.04 -0.99
CA ARG A 191 4.02 14.43 0.02
C ARG A 191 4.89 13.31 -0.54
N LEU A 192 4.34 12.47 -1.41
CA LEU A 192 5.13 11.45 -2.09
C LEU A 192 6.20 12.10 -2.96
N LYS A 193 5.87 13.19 -3.67
CA LYS A 193 6.87 13.97 -4.40
C LYS A 193 7.96 14.49 -3.48
N TRP A 194 7.60 15.13 -2.36
CA TRP A 194 8.59 15.62 -1.39
C TRP A 194 9.50 14.50 -0.88
N LEU A 195 8.94 13.34 -0.53
CA LEU A 195 9.73 12.18 -0.09
C LEU A 195 10.74 11.77 -1.17
N LEU A 196 10.28 11.65 -2.42
CA LEU A 196 11.12 11.22 -3.54
C LEU A 196 12.17 12.27 -3.93
N ASP A 197 11.86 13.56 -3.83
CA ASP A 197 12.81 14.65 -4.06
C ASP A 197 13.94 14.69 -3.01
N HIS A 198 13.74 14.04 -1.86
CA HIS A 198 14.71 13.96 -0.76
C HIS A 198 15.25 12.53 -0.57
N ASP A 199 15.25 11.73 -1.64
CA ASP A 199 15.82 10.37 -1.66
C ASP A 199 15.22 9.41 -0.61
N ALA A 200 13.94 9.58 -0.27
CA ALA A 200 13.25 8.67 0.64
C ALA A 200 13.18 7.26 0.06
N GLN A 201 13.54 6.26 0.87
CA GLN A 201 13.39 4.85 0.55
C GLN A 201 11.96 4.39 0.85
N VAL A 202 11.03 4.78 0.00
CA VAL A 202 9.63 4.30 0.06
C VAL A 202 9.61 2.82 -0.33
N TRP A 203 9.10 1.96 0.53
CA TRP A 203 9.18 0.51 0.35
C TRP A 203 8.02 -0.24 1.02
N ALA A 204 7.88 -1.52 0.69
CA ALA A 204 6.89 -2.45 1.24
C ALA A 204 7.62 -3.63 1.90
N PRO A 205 8.23 -3.44 3.09
CA PRO A 205 9.13 -4.43 3.66
C PRO A 205 8.42 -5.69 4.18
N THR A 206 9.10 -6.82 4.07
CA THR A 206 8.82 -8.04 4.83
C THR A 206 8.98 -7.82 6.33
N ALA A 207 8.49 -8.75 7.15
CA ALA A 207 8.62 -8.64 8.61
C ALA A 207 10.08 -8.57 9.07
N THR A 208 10.92 -9.38 8.45
CA THR A 208 12.36 -9.42 8.69
C THR A 208 13.03 -8.10 8.29
N GLU A 209 12.78 -7.61 7.08
CA GLU A 209 13.37 -6.35 6.60
C GLU A 209 12.97 -5.15 7.47
N GLN A 210 11.71 -5.06 7.89
CA GLN A 210 11.26 -3.99 8.78
C GLN A 210 11.95 -4.07 10.15
N THR A 211 12.12 -5.28 10.70
CA THR A 211 12.80 -5.48 11.98
C THR A 211 14.26 -5.07 11.88
N THR A 212 14.96 -5.51 10.84
CA THR A 212 16.35 -5.13 10.57
C THR A 212 16.50 -3.62 10.42
N SER A 213 15.66 -3.00 9.59
CA SER A 213 15.68 -1.55 9.41
C SER A 213 15.39 -0.80 10.72
N TRP A 214 14.46 -1.29 11.56
CA TRP A 214 14.19 -0.67 12.85
C TRP A 214 15.39 -0.73 13.80
N ILE A 215 16.07 -1.88 13.86
CA ILE A 215 17.31 -2.08 14.64
C ILE A 215 18.40 -1.12 14.17
N GLU A 216 18.61 -1.03 12.86
CA GLU A 216 19.61 -0.13 12.25
C GLU A 216 19.30 1.35 12.51
N ASN A 217 18.01 1.71 12.52
CA ASN A 217 17.55 3.07 12.76
C ASN A 217 17.40 3.43 14.26
N ASN A 218 17.55 2.48 15.18
CA ASN A 218 17.42 2.71 16.63
C ASN A 218 18.44 1.89 17.45
N PRO A 219 19.75 1.96 17.14
CA PRO A 219 20.77 1.11 17.77
C PRO A 219 20.85 1.29 19.29
N GLU A 220 20.51 2.48 19.80
CA GLU A 220 20.49 2.79 21.23
C GLU A 220 19.39 2.07 22.02
N LEU A 221 18.35 1.56 21.34
CA LEU A 221 17.23 0.85 21.96
C LEU A 221 17.47 -0.67 22.05
N VAL A 222 18.47 -1.20 21.34
CA VAL A 222 18.78 -2.64 21.25
C VAL A 222 19.73 -3.09 22.37
N ILE A 223 20.45 -2.16 23.01
CA ILE A 223 21.39 -2.43 24.10
C ILE A 223 20.71 -2.11 25.45
N ARG A 224 19.71 -2.90 25.84
CA ARG A 224 19.17 -2.94 27.23
C ARG A 224 18.69 -4.34 27.58
#